data_AF-A0A3S4HSJ0-F1
#
_entry.id   AF-A0A3S4HSJ0-F1
#
_cell.length_a   1.000
_cell.length_b   1.000
_cell.length_c   1.000
_cell.angle_alpha   90.00
_cell.angle_beta   90.00
_cell.angle_gamma   90.00
#
_symmetry.space_group_name_H-M   'P 1'
#
loop_
_entity.id
_entity.type
_entity.pdbx_description
1 polymer ?
#
loop_
_entity_poly.entity_id
_entity_poly.type
_entity_poly.pdbx_seq_one_letter_code
_entity_poly.pdbx_strand_id
1 'polypeptide(L)'
;MKLEEIVALSVKHNVSDLHLCNSAAPRWRRQGRLEPAPFPAPDIANLLNDWLDAAQLLHWQEHGQIDFALNLACGARLRASAFAHTRGISLVLRLLPEQCPRLDMLGAPPALSELLAEESGLLLVTGATGSGKSTTLAAMVGHLNQHLDGHILTLEDPVEFIHHSERCLIQQREVGRHCPSFASALRVALRQDPDVILLGELRDSETIRLALTAAETGHLVMATLHTRGAAPAVERLIDVFPAEEKDQVS
;
A
#
# COMPACT_ATOMS: atom_id res chain seq x y z
N MET A 1 -18.23 -14.81 -18.71
CA MET A 1 -17.29 -15.34 -17.70
C MET A 1 -17.42 -14.42 -16.49
N LYS A 2 -17.66 -14.97 -15.30
CA LYS A 2 -17.72 -14.17 -14.07
C LYS A 2 -16.31 -13.70 -13.68
N LEU A 3 -16.19 -12.65 -12.88
CA LEU A 3 -14.86 -12.15 -12.49
C LEU A 3 -14.07 -13.23 -11.72
N GLU A 4 -14.73 -14.01 -10.87
CA GLU A 4 -14.10 -15.04 -10.06
C GLU A 4 -13.40 -16.09 -10.94
N GLU A 5 -13.99 -16.41 -12.10
CA GLU A 5 -13.39 -17.31 -13.09
C GLU A 5 -12.15 -16.68 -13.75
N ILE A 6 -12.20 -15.37 -14.06
CA ILE A 6 -11.07 -14.61 -14.60
C ILE A 6 -9.91 -14.58 -13.61
N VAL A 7 -10.21 -14.34 -12.34
CA VAL A 7 -9.20 -14.25 -11.27
C VAL A 7 -8.61 -15.61 -10.97
N ALA A 8 -9.43 -16.66 -10.85
CA ALA A 8 -8.96 -18.03 -10.67
C ALA A 8 -8.05 -18.48 -11.83
N LEU A 9 -8.39 -18.11 -13.06
CA LEU A 9 -7.54 -18.36 -14.22
C LEU A 9 -6.21 -17.58 -14.13
N SER A 10 -6.26 -16.32 -13.70
CA SER A 10 -5.06 -15.48 -13.52
C SER A 10 -4.10 -16.08 -12.49
N VAL A 11 -4.62 -16.55 -11.36
CA VAL A 11 -3.85 -17.27 -10.33
C VAL A 11 -3.20 -18.53 -10.90
N LYS A 12 -3.99 -19.38 -11.59
CA LYS A 12 -3.50 -20.62 -12.21
C LYS A 12 -2.32 -20.39 -13.17
N HIS A 13 -2.28 -19.24 -13.83
CA HIS A 13 -1.25 -18.90 -14.80
C HIS A 13 -0.11 -18.03 -14.24
N ASN A 14 -0.06 -17.77 -12.92
CA ASN A 14 0.93 -16.91 -12.28
C ASN A 14 0.97 -15.49 -12.89
N VAL A 15 -0.20 -14.90 -13.08
CA VAL A 15 -0.36 -13.52 -13.56
C VAL A 15 -0.13 -12.54 -12.43
N SER A 16 0.67 -11.50 -12.67
CA SER A 16 0.88 -10.41 -11.71
C SER A 16 -0.21 -9.35 -11.77
N ASP A 17 -0.61 -8.96 -12.99
CA ASP A 17 -1.57 -7.89 -13.23
C ASP A 17 -2.51 -8.25 -14.38
N LEU A 18 -3.79 -7.98 -14.23
CA LEU A 18 -4.80 -8.12 -15.24
C LEU A 18 -5.24 -6.74 -15.73
N HIS A 19 -5.21 -6.54 -17.04
CA HIS A 19 -5.57 -5.29 -17.70
C HIS A 19 -6.85 -5.50 -18.51
N LEU A 20 -7.92 -4.87 -18.07
CA LEU A 20 -9.24 -4.87 -18.70
C LEU A 20 -9.49 -3.51 -19.33
N CYS A 21 -10.01 -3.51 -20.56
CA CYS A 21 -10.31 -2.28 -21.29
C CYS A 21 -11.54 -2.49 -22.16
N ASN A 22 -12.49 -1.54 -22.16
CA ASN A 22 -13.67 -1.63 -23.02
C ASN A 22 -13.34 -1.49 -24.52
N SER A 23 -12.18 -0.90 -24.84
CA SER A 23 -11.78 -0.59 -26.23
C SER A 23 -10.74 -1.54 -26.83
N ALA A 24 -10.31 -2.57 -26.08
CA ALA A 24 -9.27 -3.50 -26.50
C ALA A 24 -9.47 -4.88 -25.85
N ALA A 25 -8.92 -5.92 -26.48
CA ALA A 25 -8.91 -7.25 -25.87
C ALA A 25 -8.16 -7.24 -24.52
N PRO A 26 -8.64 -7.98 -23.50
CA PRO A 26 -7.97 -8.11 -22.22
C PRO A 26 -6.53 -8.59 -22.35
N ARG A 27 -5.68 -8.10 -21.47
CA ARG A 27 -4.28 -8.51 -21.38
C ARG A 27 -3.93 -8.87 -19.95
N TRP A 28 -3.00 -9.80 -19.79
CA TRP A 28 -2.44 -10.12 -18.49
C TRP A 28 -0.93 -9.92 -18.51
N ARG A 29 -0.34 -9.64 -17.36
CA ARG A 29 1.10 -9.53 -17.19
C ARG A 29 1.64 -10.81 -16.58
N ARG A 30 2.60 -11.44 -17.26
CA ARG A 30 3.30 -12.65 -16.80
C ARG A 30 4.79 -12.42 -16.97
N GLN A 31 5.56 -12.60 -15.90
CA GLN A 31 7.02 -12.37 -15.91
C GLN A 31 7.41 -11.02 -16.54
N GLY A 32 6.66 -9.96 -16.21
CA GLY A 32 6.89 -8.60 -16.72
C GLY A 32 6.35 -8.33 -18.13
N ARG A 33 5.90 -9.33 -18.89
CA ARG A 33 5.39 -9.18 -20.27
C ARG A 33 3.88 -9.12 -20.33
N LEU A 34 3.34 -8.21 -21.15
CA LEU A 34 1.89 -8.13 -21.43
C LEU A 34 1.52 -9.04 -22.58
N GLU A 35 0.68 -10.03 -22.31
CA GLU A 35 0.20 -11.03 -23.26
C GLU A 35 -1.34 -10.95 -23.37
N PRO A 36 -1.94 -11.36 -24.51
CA PRO A 36 -3.39 -11.49 -24.61
C PRO A 36 -3.94 -12.46 -23.57
N ALA A 37 -5.01 -12.08 -22.87
CA ALA A 37 -5.69 -12.97 -21.95
C ALA A 37 -6.79 -13.77 -22.70
N PRO A 38 -6.99 -15.07 -22.40
CA PRO A 38 -7.85 -15.95 -23.18
C PRO A 38 -9.33 -15.83 -22.78
N PHE A 39 -9.85 -14.61 -22.67
CA PHE A 39 -11.26 -14.33 -22.35
C PHE A 39 -11.69 -12.95 -22.88
N PRO A 40 -13.00 -12.75 -23.13
CA PRO A 40 -13.51 -11.44 -23.55
C PRO A 40 -13.46 -10.42 -22.41
N ALA A 41 -13.44 -9.13 -22.76
CA ALA A 41 -13.51 -8.06 -21.76
C ALA A 41 -14.87 -8.10 -21.04
N PRO A 42 -14.88 -8.07 -19.68
CA PRO A 42 -16.12 -7.89 -18.95
C PRO A 42 -16.62 -6.44 -19.07
N ASP A 43 -17.87 -6.19 -18.70
CA ASP A 43 -18.41 -4.83 -18.62
C ASP A 43 -17.83 -4.10 -17.41
N ILE A 44 -16.81 -3.28 -17.66
CA ILE A 44 -16.09 -2.57 -16.58
C ILE A 44 -17.00 -1.57 -15.87
N ALA A 45 -17.93 -0.93 -16.57
CA ALA A 45 -18.81 0.06 -15.94
C ALA A 45 -19.76 -0.62 -14.94
N ASN A 46 -20.29 -1.80 -15.31
CA ASN A 46 -21.09 -2.60 -14.38
C ASN A 46 -20.27 -3.07 -13.18
N LEU A 47 -19.03 -3.55 -13.40
CA LEU A 47 -18.15 -3.97 -12.31
C LEU A 47 -17.86 -2.84 -11.31
N LEU A 48 -17.60 -1.61 -11.80
CA LEU A 48 -17.37 -0.47 -10.92
C LEU A 48 -18.62 -0.09 -10.13
N ASN A 49 -19.80 -0.12 -10.74
CA ASN A 49 -21.06 0.14 -10.02
C ASN A 49 -21.34 -0.91 -8.93
N ASP A 50 -20.94 -2.16 -9.15
CA ASP A 50 -21.14 -3.24 -8.19
C ASP A 50 -20.13 -3.21 -7.03
N TRP A 51 -18.91 -2.69 -7.25
CA TRP A 51 -17.83 -2.75 -6.27
C TRP A 51 -17.60 -1.49 -5.46
N LEU A 52 -17.84 -0.32 -6.06
CA LEU A 52 -17.59 0.95 -5.41
C LEU A 52 -18.73 1.28 -4.44
N ASP A 53 -18.39 1.77 -3.25
CA ASP A 53 -19.39 2.39 -2.39
C ASP A 53 -19.83 3.76 -2.94
N ALA A 54 -20.84 4.37 -2.31
CA ALA A 54 -21.41 5.63 -2.80
C ALA A 54 -20.39 6.78 -2.86
N ALA A 55 -19.44 6.85 -1.91
CA ALA A 55 -18.43 7.90 -1.89
C ALA A 55 -17.38 7.67 -2.97
N GLN A 56 -16.94 6.43 -3.14
CA GLN A 56 -16.03 6.01 -4.20
C GLN A 56 -16.61 6.21 -5.60
N LEU A 57 -17.90 5.90 -5.79
CA LEU A 57 -18.60 6.10 -7.06
C LEU A 57 -18.68 7.58 -7.43
N LEU A 58 -18.96 8.45 -6.46
CA LEU A 58 -18.93 9.90 -6.66
C LEU A 58 -17.52 10.37 -7.05
N HIS A 59 -16.49 9.92 -6.33
CA HIS A 59 -15.10 10.25 -6.65
C HIS A 59 -14.72 9.83 -8.08
N TRP A 60 -15.08 8.60 -8.48
CA TRP A 60 -14.90 8.08 -9.83
C TRP A 60 -15.60 8.95 -10.89
N GLN A 61 -16.84 9.38 -10.63
CA GLN A 61 -17.61 10.21 -11.57
C GLN A 61 -17.03 11.62 -11.71
N GLU A 62 -16.52 12.20 -10.63
CA GLU A 62 -15.94 13.55 -10.63
C GLU A 62 -14.53 13.60 -11.22
N HIS A 63 -13.68 12.61 -10.90
CA HIS A 63 -12.25 12.65 -11.20
C HIS A 63 -11.86 11.74 -12.37
N GLY A 64 -12.72 10.80 -12.76
CA GLY A 64 -12.46 9.85 -13.84
C GLY A 64 -11.36 8.83 -13.53
N GLN A 65 -10.95 8.70 -12.27
CA GLN A 65 -9.98 7.71 -11.79
C GLN A 65 -10.24 7.33 -10.33
N ILE A 66 -9.87 6.11 -9.95
CA ILE A 66 -9.95 5.64 -8.56
C ILE A 66 -9.05 4.41 -8.33
N ASP A 67 -8.42 4.35 -7.16
CA ASP A 67 -7.72 3.18 -6.64
C ASP A 67 -8.45 2.64 -5.40
N PHE A 68 -8.57 1.32 -5.28
CA PHE A 68 -9.24 0.68 -4.14
C PHE A 68 -8.82 -0.78 -3.98
N ALA A 69 -9.03 -1.35 -2.78
CA ALA A 69 -8.93 -2.79 -2.57
C ALA A 69 -10.32 -3.43 -2.59
N LEU A 70 -10.41 -4.65 -3.13
CA LEU A 70 -11.63 -5.46 -3.10
C LEU A 70 -11.36 -6.86 -2.55
N ASN A 71 -12.35 -7.40 -1.85
CA ASN A 71 -12.36 -8.77 -1.37
C ASN A 71 -13.38 -9.56 -2.19
N LEU A 72 -12.94 -10.61 -2.86
CA LEU A 72 -13.83 -11.50 -3.61
C LEU A 72 -14.49 -12.51 -2.68
N ALA A 73 -15.65 -13.03 -3.10
CA ALA A 73 -16.36 -14.08 -2.36
C ALA A 73 -15.53 -15.37 -2.18
N CYS A 74 -14.55 -15.61 -3.05
CA CYS A 74 -13.61 -16.72 -2.95
C CYS A 74 -12.47 -16.49 -1.93
N GLY A 75 -12.43 -15.33 -1.26
CA GLY A 75 -11.40 -14.96 -0.29
C GLY A 75 -10.20 -14.20 -0.87
N ALA A 76 -10.02 -14.21 -2.20
CA ALA A 76 -8.94 -13.50 -2.84
C ALA A 76 -9.11 -11.98 -2.71
N ARG A 77 -8.02 -11.29 -2.38
CA ARG A 77 -7.95 -9.82 -2.33
C ARG A 77 -7.29 -9.28 -3.59
N LEU A 78 -7.84 -8.20 -4.15
CA LEU A 78 -7.28 -7.53 -5.30
C LEU A 78 -7.13 -6.04 -5.02
N ARG A 79 -6.07 -5.44 -5.57
CA ARG A 79 -5.96 -4.00 -5.77
C ARG A 79 -6.51 -3.68 -7.15
N ALA A 80 -7.47 -2.77 -7.21
CA ALA A 80 -8.04 -2.25 -8.43
C ALA A 80 -7.59 -0.80 -8.66
N SER A 81 -7.32 -0.49 -9.92
CA SER A 81 -7.07 0.85 -10.41
C SER A 81 -7.91 1.07 -11.66
N ALA A 82 -8.89 1.96 -11.58
CA ALA A 82 -9.77 2.30 -12.69
C ALA A 82 -9.49 3.72 -13.17
N PHE A 83 -9.50 3.93 -14.48
CA PHE A 83 -9.26 5.24 -15.10
C PHE A 83 -9.99 5.37 -16.44
N ALA A 84 -10.51 6.55 -16.70
CA ALA A 84 -11.05 6.95 -18.00
C ALA A 84 -9.91 7.34 -18.94
N HIS A 85 -10.08 7.04 -20.23
CA HIS A 85 -9.14 7.40 -21.28
C HIS A 85 -9.90 7.69 -22.58
N THR A 86 -9.18 8.14 -23.62
CA THR A 86 -9.76 8.61 -24.90
C THR A 86 -10.64 7.61 -25.65
N ARG A 87 -10.65 6.33 -25.24
CA ARG A 87 -11.41 5.25 -25.88
C ARG A 87 -12.40 4.57 -24.94
N GLY A 88 -12.56 5.05 -23.71
CA GLY A 88 -13.49 4.47 -22.73
C GLY A 88 -12.86 4.34 -21.34
N ILE A 89 -13.11 3.21 -20.70
CA ILE A 89 -12.70 2.93 -19.32
C ILE A 89 -11.74 1.74 -19.33
N SER A 90 -10.72 1.83 -18.49
CA SER A 90 -9.80 0.73 -18.19
C SER A 90 -9.80 0.42 -16.70
N LEU A 91 -9.58 -0.85 -16.39
CA LEU A 91 -9.48 -1.39 -15.05
C LEU A 91 -8.27 -2.32 -14.98
N VAL A 92 -7.36 -2.04 -14.05
CA VAL A 92 -6.20 -2.87 -13.76
C VAL A 92 -6.42 -3.55 -12.41
N LEU A 93 -6.28 -4.87 -12.38
CA LEU A 93 -6.41 -5.68 -11.18
C LEU A 93 -5.08 -6.35 -10.86
N ARG A 94 -4.61 -6.20 -9.63
CA ARG A 94 -3.43 -6.90 -9.10
C ARG A 94 -3.85 -7.80 -7.95
N LEU A 95 -3.39 -9.04 -7.97
CA LEU A 95 -3.55 -9.96 -6.85
C LEU A 95 -2.76 -9.45 -5.64
N LEU A 96 -3.47 -9.30 -4.52
CA LEU A 96 -2.84 -9.01 -3.23
C LEU A 96 -2.51 -10.32 -2.52
N PRO A 97 -1.40 -10.41 -1.77
CA PRO A 97 -1.06 -11.59 -1.00
C PRO A 97 -2.11 -11.89 0.08
N GLU A 98 -2.42 -13.16 0.28
CA GLU A 98 -3.36 -13.59 1.33
C GLU A 98 -2.72 -13.62 2.72
N GLN A 99 -1.42 -13.89 2.79
CA GLN A 99 -0.70 -14.09 4.06
C GLN A 99 0.43 -13.09 4.20
N CYS A 100 0.59 -12.58 5.42
CA CYS A 100 1.77 -11.81 5.78
C CYS A 100 2.99 -12.74 5.81
N PRO A 101 4.09 -12.39 5.13
CA PRO A 101 5.34 -13.14 5.23
C PRO A 101 5.91 -13.06 6.64
N ARG A 102 6.61 -14.11 7.06
CA ARG A 102 7.42 -14.06 8.28
C ARG A 102 8.78 -13.43 7.99
N LEU A 103 9.32 -12.67 8.94
CA LEU A 103 10.58 -11.96 8.78
C LEU A 103 11.77 -12.90 8.53
N ASP A 104 11.78 -14.06 9.18
CA ASP A 104 12.80 -15.11 9.01
C ASP A 104 12.80 -15.73 7.60
N MET A 105 11.64 -15.89 6.99
CA MET A 105 11.48 -16.42 5.63
C MET A 105 11.99 -15.47 4.54
N LEU A 106 12.16 -14.19 4.85
CA LEU A 106 12.71 -13.20 3.92
C LEU A 106 14.24 -13.21 3.87
N GLY A 107 14.90 -13.99 4.74
CA GLY A 107 16.36 -13.94 4.89
C GLY A 107 16.84 -12.60 5.44
N ALA A 108 16.01 -11.93 6.26
CA ALA A 108 16.34 -10.66 6.87
C ALA A 108 17.57 -10.79 7.79
N PRO A 109 18.50 -9.82 7.78
CA PRO A 109 19.64 -9.83 8.70
C PRO A 109 19.17 -9.64 10.15
N PRO A 110 19.87 -10.22 11.15
CA PRO A 110 19.52 -10.07 12.57
C PRO A 110 19.38 -8.60 13.03
N ALA A 111 20.20 -7.71 12.45
CA ALA A 111 20.14 -6.27 12.71
C ALA A 111 18.75 -5.66 12.47
N LEU A 112 17.92 -6.22 11.59
CA LEU A 112 16.57 -5.72 11.39
C LEU A 112 15.67 -5.97 12.60
N SER A 113 15.80 -7.12 13.27
CA SER A 113 15.06 -7.40 14.50
C SER A 113 15.53 -6.51 15.67
N GLU A 114 16.82 -6.19 15.72
CA GLU A 114 17.36 -5.23 16.69
C GLU A 114 16.77 -3.83 16.48
N LEU A 115 16.72 -3.36 15.22
CA LEU A 115 16.10 -2.07 14.87
C LEU A 115 14.60 -2.01 15.17
N LEU A 116 13.90 -3.14 15.10
CA LEU A 116 12.47 -3.23 15.46
C LEU A 116 12.22 -3.24 16.97
N ALA A 117 13.26 -3.43 17.80
CA ALA A 117 13.14 -3.38 19.25
C ALA A 117 13.29 -1.95 19.81
N GLU A 118 13.64 -0.98 18.96
CA GLU A 118 13.73 0.43 19.35
C GLU A 118 12.35 1.00 19.69
N GLU A 119 12.27 1.79 20.77
CA GLU A 119 11.01 2.39 21.24
C GLU A 119 10.51 3.49 20.31
N SER A 120 11.42 4.20 19.64
CA SER A 120 11.07 5.29 18.73
C SER A 120 12.11 5.50 17.63
N GLY A 121 11.70 6.18 16.56
CA GLY A 121 12.56 6.51 15.43
C GLY A 121 11.88 6.33 14.09
N LEU A 122 12.61 6.56 13.00
CA LEU A 122 12.12 6.43 11.64
C LEU A 122 12.87 5.31 10.90
N LEU A 123 12.17 4.22 10.57
CA LEU A 123 12.67 3.13 9.74
C LEU A 123 12.16 3.26 8.31
N LEU A 124 13.09 3.31 7.35
CA LEU A 124 12.78 3.48 5.93
C LEU A 124 13.12 2.23 5.13
N VAL A 125 12.10 1.62 4.52
CA VAL A 125 12.27 0.53 3.55
C VAL A 125 12.26 1.12 2.14
N THR A 126 13.41 1.09 1.46
CA THR A 126 13.59 1.75 0.16
C THR A 126 13.79 0.75 -0.98
N GLY A 127 13.49 1.18 -2.20
CA GLY A 127 13.63 0.36 -3.39
C GLY A 127 12.64 0.69 -4.50
N ALA A 128 12.90 0.18 -5.69
CA ALA A 128 12.03 0.37 -6.85
C ALA A 128 10.64 -0.28 -6.66
N THR A 129 9.68 0.06 -7.52
CA THR A 129 8.40 -0.64 -7.57
C THR A 129 8.62 -2.14 -7.81
N GLY A 130 7.94 -2.98 -7.03
CA GLY A 130 8.07 -4.44 -7.13
C GLY A 130 9.33 -5.03 -6.48
N SER A 131 10.14 -4.25 -5.75
CA SER A 131 11.32 -4.77 -5.04
C SER A 131 11.02 -5.47 -3.71
N GLY A 132 9.75 -5.63 -3.32
CA GLY A 132 9.34 -6.29 -2.08
C GLY A 132 9.19 -5.37 -0.86
N LYS A 133 9.15 -4.04 -1.01
CA LYS A 133 9.04 -3.09 0.13
C LYS A 133 7.84 -3.38 1.04
N SER A 134 6.62 -3.47 0.46
CA SER A 134 5.41 -3.77 1.22
C SER A 134 5.49 -5.13 1.90
N THR A 135 6.09 -6.12 1.23
CA THR A 135 6.33 -7.47 1.76
C THR A 135 7.25 -7.43 2.98
N THR A 136 8.34 -6.65 2.92
CA THR A 136 9.25 -6.45 4.05
C THR A 136 8.56 -5.73 5.21
N LEU A 137 7.83 -4.64 4.94
CA LEU A 137 7.07 -3.93 5.99
C LEU A 137 6.02 -4.81 6.64
N ALA A 138 5.29 -5.62 5.86
CA ALA A 138 4.32 -6.57 6.40
C ALA A 138 5.00 -7.61 7.32
N ALA A 139 6.19 -8.10 6.95
CA ALA A 139 6.96 -8.98 7.83
C ALA A 139 7.43 -8.27 9.11
N MET A 140 7.82 -6.99 9.03
CA MET A 140 8.22 -6.18 10.18
C MET A 140 7.03 -5.97 11.15
N VAL A 141 5.86 -5.61 10.64
CA VAL A 141 4.62 -5.52 11.44
C VAL A 141 4.27 -6.86 12.07
N GLY A 142 4.37 -7.96 11.31
CA GLY A 142 4.15 -9.31 11.83
C GLY A 142 5.12 -9.67 12.95
N HIS A 143 6.39 -9.29 12.83
CA HIS A 143 7.39 -9.49 13.88
C HIS A 143 7.04 -8.68 15.14
N LEU A 144 6.73 -7.40 15.00
CA LEU A 144 6.32 -6.55 16.13
C LEU A 144 5.08 -7.12 16.84
N ASN A 145 4.07 -7.55 16.09
CA ASN A 145 2.85 -8.16 16.64
C ASN A 145 3.09 -9.44 17.47
N GLN A 146 4.26 -10.08 17.32
CA GLN A 146 4.66 -11.27 18.06
C GLN A 146 5.58 -10.97 19.25
N HIS A 147 6.12 -9.75 19.36
CA HIS A 147 7.16 -9.42 20.35
C HIS A 147 6.84 -8.18 21.19
N LEU A 148 5.97 -7.28 20.71
CA LEU A 148 5.53 -6.07 21.39
C LEU A 148 4.13 -6.28 22.00
N ASP A 149 3.86 -5.67 23.15
CA ASP A 149 2.52 -5.52 23.71
C ASP A 149 2.09 -4.06 23.53
N GLY A 150 1.61 -3.71 22.34
CA GLY A 150 1.37 -2.31 21.97
C GLY A 150 0.31 -2.10 20.89
N HIS A 151 0.25 -0.89 20.36
CA HIS A 151 -0.68 -0.46 19.34
C HIS A 151 0.08 -0.11 18.04
N ILE A 152 -0.24 -0.84 16.97
CA ILE A 152 0.25 -0.61 15.62
C ILE A 152 -0.86 0.02 14.78
N LEU A 153 -0.65 1.25 14.35
CA LEU A 153 -1.55 1.97 13.45
C LEU A 153 -0.95 2.02 12.05
N THR A 154 -1.66 1.52 11.04
CA THR A 154 -1.22 1.61 9.64
C THR A 154 -2.06 2.62 8.87
N LEU A 155 -1.40 3.43 8.04
CA LEU A 155 -2.00 4.33 7.07
C LEU A 155 -1.52 3.88 5.68
N GLU A 156 -2.43 3.45 4.82
CA GLU A 156 -2.12 2.81 3.54
C GLU A 156 -3.05 3.30 2.40
N ASP A 157 -2.64 3.09 1.14
CA ASP A 157 -3.37 3.55 -0.05
C ASP A 157 -3.15 2.60 -1.25
N PRO A 158 -3.98 1.53 -1.39
CA PRO A 158 -4.89 0.96 -0.40
C PRO A 158 -4.16 -0.03 0.54
N VAL A 159 -4.90 -0.65 1.47
CA VAL A 159 -4.33 -1.67 2.38
C VAL A 159 -3.95 -2.95 1.63
N GLU A 160 -2.66 -3.29 1.60
CA GLU A 160 -2.15 -4.43 0.81
C GLU A 160 -2.20 -5.76 1.58
N PHE A 161 -1.76 -5.77 2.83
CA PHE A 161 -1.74 -6.95 3.71
C PHE A 161 -2.75 -6.78 4.84
N ILE A 162 -3.48 -7.85 5.20
CA ILE A 162 -4.34 -7.83 6.39
C ILE A 162 -3.58 -8.42 7.57
N HIS A 163 -3.40 -7.60 8.59
CA HIS A 163 -2.81 -8.00 9.86
C HIS A 163 -3.91 -8.32 10.87
N HIS A 164 -3.75 -9.43 11.58
CA HIS A 164 -4.63 -9.79 12.69
C HIS A 164 -3.91 -9.50 14.00
N SER A 165 -4.59 -8.86 14.93
CA SER A 165 -4.06 -8.64 16.27
C SER A 165 -3.73 -9.95 16.97
N GLU A 166 -2.49 -10.04 17.46
CA GLU A 166 -2.04 -11.09 18.37
C GLU A 166 -1.67 -10.45 19.71
N ARG A 167 -0.41 -10.07 19.90
CA ARG A 167 0.01 -9.32 21.09
C ARG A 167 -0.26 -7.82 20.95
N CYS A 168 -0.18 -7.30 19.73
CA CYS A 168 -0.50 -5.91 19.45
C CYS A 168 -1.97 -5.72 19.06
N LEU A 169 -2.54 -4.58 19.45
CA LEU A 169 -3.70 -4.02 18.77
C LEU A 169 -3.25 -3.48 17.41
N ILE A 170 -3.84 -3.97 16.31
CA ILE A 170 -3.51 -3.50 14.96
C ILE A 170 -4.74 -2.86 14.34
N GLN A 171 -4.60 -1.60 13.93
CA GLN A 171 -5.66 -0.85 13.28
C GLN A 171 -5.16 -0.33 11.93
N GLN A 172 -5.77 -0.80 10.85
CA GLN A 172 -5.38 -0.43 9.49
C GLN A 172 -6.37 0.58 8.91
N ARG A 173 -5.86 1.72 8.45
CA ARG A 173 -6.64 2.80 7.86
C ARG A 173 -6.24 2.99 6.40
N GLU A 174 -7.25 3.07 5.54
CA GLU A 174 -7.09 3.24 4.10
C GLU A 174 -7.42 4.69 3.74
N VAL A 175 -6.53 5.35 3.02
CA VAL A 175 -6.75 6.70 2.50
C VAL A 175 -7.87 6.67 1.46
N GLY A 176 -8.72 7.69 1.46
CA GLY A 176 -9.95 7.78 0.66
C GLY A 176 -11.15 7.05 1.29
N ARG A 177 -10.93 6.01 2.09
CA ARG A 177 -12.00 5.21 2.73
C ARG A 177 -12.19 5.52 4.21
N HIS A 178 -11.11 5.48 4.99
CA HIS A 178 -11.11 5.68 6.45
C HIS A 178 -10.55 7.04 6.87
N CYS A 179 -9.87 7.73 5.96
CA CYS A 179 -9.33 9.07 6.16
C CYS A 179 -9.17 9.79 4.81
N PRO A 180 -9.17 11.13 4.78
CA PRO A 180 -9.08 11.88 3.52
C PRO A 180 -7.66 11.94 2.95
N SER A 181 -6.63 11.91 3.81
CA SER A 181 -5.22 11.95 3.40
C SER A 181 -4.30 11.40 4.47
N PHE A 182 -3.06 11.04 4.08
CA PHE A 182 -2.00 10.65 5.01
C PHE A 182 -1.75 11.71 6.07
N ALA A 183 -1.54 12.97 5.66
CA ALA A 183 -1.27 14.06 6.59
C ALA A 183 -2.42 14.30 7.58
N SER A 184 -3.68 14.22 7.13
CA SER A 184 -4.84 14.36 8.02
C SER A 184 -4.91 13.22 9.03
N ALA A 185 -4.70 11.98 8.58
CA ALA A 185 -4.73 10.80 9.43
C ALA A 185 -3.57 10.79 10.45
N LEU A 186 -2.36 11.17 10.03
CA LEU A 186 -1.18 11.19 10.88
C LEU A 186 -1.27 12.26 11.98
N ARG A 187 -1.85 13.44 11.71
CA ARG A 187 -2.09 14.47 12.73
C ARG A 187 -2.97 13.99 13.89
N VAL A 188 -3.94 13.14 13.60
CA VAL A 188 -4.84 12.59 14.63
C VAL A 188 -4.27 11.32 15.25
N ALA A 189 -3.46 10.56 14.50
CA ALA A 189 -2.76 9.37 14.99
C ALA A 189 -1.97 9.62 16.27
N LEU A 190 -1.32 10.79 16.39
CA LEU A 190 -0.58 11.18 17.60
C LEU A 190 -1.45 11.31 18.87
N ARG A 191 -2.78 11.26 18.74
CA ARG A 191 -3.75 11.23 19.86
C ARG A 191 -4.57 9.93 19.89
N GLN A 192 -4.17 8.95 19.10
CA GLN A 192 -4.79 7.62 19.02
C GLN A 192 -3.95 6.58 19.79
N ASP A 193 -2.99 7.04 20.60
CA ASP A 193 -2.13 6.19 21.43
C ASP A 193 -1.40 5.06 20.66
N PRO A 194 -0.77 5.32 19.49
CA PRO A 194 0.02 4.30 18.80
C PRO A 194 1.43 4.20 19.42
N ASP A 195 1.97 2.99 19.51
CA ASP A 195 3.40 2.77 19.73
C ASP A 195 4.15 2.75 18.40
N VAL A 196 3.52 2.18 17.38
CA VAL A 196 4.08 2.02 16.03
C VAL A 196 3.15 2.62 15.00
N ILE A 197 3.70 3.42 14.09
CA ILE A 197 2.97 4.02 12.96
C ILE A 197 3.59 3.54 11.65
N LEU A 198 2.83 2.80 10.85
CA LEU A 198 3.22 2.46 9.48
C LEU A 198 2.58 3.46 8.50
N LEU A 199 3.41 4.11 7.70
CA LEU A 199 3.00 4.98 6.61
C LEU A 199 3.36 4.31 5.28
N GLY A 200 2.40 4.21 4.34
CA GLY A 200 2.64 3.63 3.03
C GLY A 200 3.88 4.18 2.30
N GLU A 201 3.75 5.30 1.58
CA GLU A 201 4.86 5.94 0.88
C GLU A 201 4.97 7.42 1.27
N LEU A 202 6.18 7.86 1.59
CA LEU A 202 6.46 9.28 1.86
C LEU A 202 6.61 10.04 0.53
N ARG A 203 5.54 10.70 0.09
CA ARG A 203 5.50 11.40 -1.21
C ARG A 203 5.69 12.91 -1.10
N ASP A 204 5.05 13.52 -0.12
CA ASP A 204 4.96 14.98 0.06
C ASP A 204 5.63 15.45 1.36
N SER A 205 6.03 16.72 1.39
CA SER A 205 6.75 17.33 2.51
C SER A 205 5.93 17.40 3.80
N GLU A 206 4.61 17.54 3.68
CA GLU A 206 3.72 17.60 4.84
C GLU A 206 3.70 16.27 5.58
N THR A 207 3.52 15.16 4.85
CA THR A 207 3.55 13.80 5.40
C THR A 207 4.93 13.46 5.96
N ILE A 208 6.01 13.84 5.26
CA ILE A 208 7.40 13.65 5.76
C ILE A 208 7.61 14.40 7.08
N ARG A 209 7.20 15.68 7.16
CA ARG A 209 7.35 16.47 8.39
C ARG A 209 6.63 15.83 9.56
N LEU A 210 5.38 15.42 9.35
CA LEU A 210 4.58 14.77 10.39
C LEU A 210 5.18 13.43 10.81
N ALA A 211 5.76 12.67 9.87
CA ALA A 211 6.44 11.41 10.17
C ALA A 211 7.68 11.63 11.04
N LEU A 212 8.48 12.66 10.74
CA LEU A 212 9.64 13.06 11.55
C LEU A 212 9.20 13.50 12.94
N THR A 213 8.18 14.35 13.04
CA THR A 213 7.63 14.77 14.34
C THR A 213 7.11 13.57 15.14
N ALA A 214 6.44 12.61 14.50
CA ALA A 214 5.98 11.40 15.17
C ALA A 214 7.17 10.58 15.73
N ALA A 215 8.21 10.39 14.92
CA ALA A 215 9.43 9.71 15.33
C ALA A 215 10.13 10.42 16.51
N GLU A 216 10.25 11.74 16.46
CA GLU A 216 10.85 12.57 17.54
C GLU A 216 10.02 12.57 18.83
N THR A 217 8.71 12.39 18.72
CA THR A 217 7.78 12.40 19.86
C THR A 217 7.55 11.02 20.48
N GLY A 218 8.46 10.07 20.20
CA GLY A 218 8.50 8.79 20.91
C GLY A 218 7.75 7.65 20.22
N HIS A 219 7.47 7.75 18.92
CA HIS A 219 6.82 6.68 18.16
C HIS A 219 7.83 5.96 17.27
N LEU A 220 7.66 4.64 17.08
CA LEU A 220 8.38 3.93 16.01
C LEU A 220 7.61 4.10 14.69
N VAL A 221 8.16 4.91 13.78
CA VAL A 221 7.56 5.17 12.47
C VAL A 221 8.24 4.31 11.41
N MET A 222 7.46 3.56 10.65
CA MET A 222 7.92 2.78 9.50
C MET A 222 7.34 3.34 8.22
N ALA A 223 8.16 3.55 7.19
CA ALA A 223 7.67 4.05 5.90
C ALA A 223 8.48 3.57 4.70
N THR A 224 7.95 3.82 3.48
CA THR A 224 8.68 3.52 2.23
C THR A 224 9.07 4.77 1.43
N LEU A 225 10.16 4.62 0.67
CA LEU A 225 10.61 5.57 -0.36
C LEU A 225 11.00 4.85 -1.65
N HIS A 226 10.86 5.54 -2.77
CA HIS A 226 11.30 5.07 -4.10
C HIS A 226 12.72 5.51 -4.44
N THR A 227 13.66 5.26 -3.53
CA THR A 227 15.09 5.55 -3.72
C THR A 227 15.90 4.25 -3.80
N ARG A 228 17.12 4.33 -4.36
CA ARG A 228 18.05 3.20 -4.47
C ARG A 228 19.26 3.45 -3.57
N GLY A 229 19.16 3.00 -2.33
CA GLY A 229 20.23 3.12 -1.33
C GLY A 229 19.93 4.14 -0.24
N ALA A 230 20.72 4.09 0.84
CA ALA A 230 20.52 4.89 2.04
C ALA A 230 20.77 6.39 1.81
N ALA A 231 21.91 6.77 1.22
CA ALA A 231 22.23 8.18 1.00
C ALA A 231 21.17 8.92 0.14
N PRO A 232 20.73 8.38 -1.02
CA PRO A 232 19.65 9.00 -1.78
C PRO A 232 18.30 9.05 -1.04
N ALA A 233 18.06 8.15 -0.09
CA ALA A 233 16.85 8.19 0.74
C ALA A 233 16.87 9.41 1.68
N VAL A 234 18.00 9.67 2.34
CA VAL A 234 18.19 10.83 3.21
C VAL A 234 18.12 12.12 2.41
N GLU A 235 18.84 12.20 1.28
CA GLU A 235 18.77 13.36 0.37
C GLU A 235 17.33 13.63 -0.07
N ARG A 236 16.58 12.59 -0.44
CA ARG A 236 15.18 12.74 -0.84
C ARG A 236 14.32 13.33 0.27
N LEU A 237 14.51 12.94 1.54
CA LEU A 237 13.76 13.52 2.66
C LEU A 237 14.04 15.01 2.80
N ILE A 238 15.29 15.42 2.69
CA ILE A 238 15.72 16.82 2.80
C ILE A 238 15.23 17.65 1.61
N ASP A 239 15.30 17.09 0.39
CA ASP A 239 15.02 17.80 -0.85
C ASP A 239 13.53 18.10 -1.10
N VAL A 240 12.61 17.48 -0.36
CA VAL A 240 11.18 17.82 -0.45
C VAL A 240 10.87 19.16 0.25
N PHE A 241 11.78 19.64 1.10
CA PHE A 241 11.61 20.90 1.82
C PHE A 241 12.16 22.10 1.01
N PRO A 242 11.49 23.27 1.07
CA PRO A 242 12.02 24.51 0.54
C PRO A 242 13.40 24.82 1.13
N ALA A 243 14.26 25.53 0.39
CA ALA A 243 15.64 25.82 0.80
C ALA A 243 15.73 26.48 2.20
N GLU A 244 14.73 27.29 2.56
CA GLU A 244 14.61 28.00 3.84
C GLU A 244 14.40 27.07 5.03
N GLU A 245 13.94 25.83 4.80
CA GLU A 245 13.60 24.85 5.86
C GLU A 245 14.60 23.69 5.95
N LYS A 246 15.56 23.59 5.01
CA LYS A 246 16.50 22.45 4.96
C LYS A 246 17.39 22.36 6.19
N ASP A 247 17.82 23.50 6.73
CA ASP A 247 18.69 23.56 7.93
C ASP A 247 18.02 23.00 9.21
N GLN A 248 16.69 22.87 9.24
CA GLN A 248 15.96 22.31 10.39
C GLN A 248 15.75 20.79 10.30
N VAL A 249 16.00 20.20 9.12
CA VAL A 249 15.75 18.78 8.83
C VAL A 249 17.06 18.02 8.58
N SER A 250 18.15 18.72 8.24
CA SER A 250 19.49 18.17 7.97
C SER A 250 20.30 17.84 9.23
#